data_AF-A0A7S0DY63-F1
#
_entry.id   AF-A0A7S0DY63-F1
#
_cell.length_a   1.000
_cell.length_b   1.000
_cell.length_c   1.000
_cell.angle_alpha   90.00
_cell.angle_beta   90.00
_cell.angle_gamma   90.00
#
_symmetry.space_group_name_H-M   'P 1'
#
loop_
_entity.id
_entity.type
_entity.pdbx_description
1 polymer ?
#
loop_
_entity_poly.entity_id
_entity_poly.type
_entity_poly.pdbx_seq_one_letter_code
_entity_poly.pdbx_strand_id
1 'polypeptide(L)'
;KVVHTAQAGYADLERCTPLRDDTLIRIYSMTKIIVSVGAMMLVERALLHLDRPVEDYLPCFKGVRVLSRVVPVGTELLPDEHLAHRIEHDGVEQLVLTRPCKVKMTVQHLLSHASGLTYDFMPGPVAKL
;
A
#
# COMPACT_ATOMS: atom_id res chain seq x y z
N LYS A 1 -16.19 3.77 -35.62
CA LYS A 1 -15.44 3.64 -34.34
C LYS A 1 -14.08 4.31 -34.52
N VAL A 2 -13.56 4.97 -33.49
CA VAL A 2 -12.23 5.61 -33.52
C VAL A 2 -11.24 4.71 -32.77
N VAL A 3 -10.09 4.44 -33.39
CA VAL A 3 -8.93 3.75 -32.79
C VAL A 3 -7.70 4.56 -33.16
N HIS A 4 -6.82 4.82 -32.19
CA HIS A 4 -5.55 5.49 -32.40
C HIS A 4 -4.41 4.64 -31.83
N THR A 5 -3.38 4.43 -32.65
CA THR A 5 -2.16 3.69 -32.31
C THR A 5 -0.97 4.48 -32.83
N ALA A 6 0.04 4.69 -31.99
CA ALA A 6 1.28 5.34 -32.36
C ALA A 6 2.42 4.81 -31.48
N GLN A 7 3.62 4.75 -32.06
CA GLN A 7 4.85 4.36 -31.38
C GLN A 7 5.87 5.47 -31.61
N ALA A 8 6.64 5.78 -30.57
CA ALA A 8 7.68 6.80 -30.65
C ALA A 8 8.86 6.41 -29.75
N GLY A 9 10.07 6.64 -30.23
CA GLY A 9 11.30 6.41 -29.47
C GLY A 9 11.81 4.96 -29.53
N TYR A 10 12.62 4.62 -28.53
CA TYR A 10 13.37 3.36 -28.46
C TYR A 10 12.96 2.56 -27.23
N ALA A 11 12.85 1.24 -27.39
CA ALA A 11 12.71 0.29 -26.28
C ALA A 11 14.04 0.09 -25.52
N ASP A 12 15.17 0.24 -26.22
CA ASP A 12 16.52 0.20 -25.67
C ASP A 12 17.35 1.32 -26.31
N LEU A 13 17.83 2.26 -25.49
CA LEU A 13 18.58 3.42 -25.94
C LEU A 13 20.02 3.06 -26.33
N GLU A 14 20.69 2.14 -25.63
CA GLU A 14 22.09 1.78 -25.90
C GLU A 14 22.21 1.02 -27.22
N ARG A 15 21.21 0.18 -27.51
CA ARG A 15 21.14 -0.61 -28.74
C ARG A 15 20.37 0.08 -29.86
N CYS A 16 19.85 1.28 -29.62
CA CYS A 16 18.94 1.98 -30.54
C CYS A 16 17.79 1.06 -31.03
N THR A 17 17.23 0.23 -30.16
CA THR A 17 16.14 -0.69 -30.53
C THR A 17 14.82 0.08 -30.59
N PRO A 18 14.13 0.15 -31.73
CA PRO A 18 12.90 0.94 -31.85
C PRO A 18 11.78 0.35 -30.99
N LEU A 19 10.92 1.21 -30.45
CA LEU A 19 9.68 0.79 -29.79
C LEU A 19 8.69 0.22 -30.81
N ARG A 20 8.19 -0.99 -30.56
CA ARG A 20 7.21 -1.71 -31.39
C ARG A 20 5.95 -2.05 -30.60
N ASP A 21 4.85 -2.33 -31.30
CA ASP A 21 3.56 -2.68 -30.69
C ASP A 21 3.58 -3.90 -29.77
N ASP A 22 4.50 -4.84 -30.03
CA ASP A 22 4.72 -6.07 -29.27
C ASP A 22 5.85 -5.94 -28.25
N THR A 23 6.34 -4.72 -27.99
CA THR A 23 7.39 -4.51 -26.98
C THR A 23 6.86 -4.87 -25.61
N LEU A 24 7.55 -5.77 -24.93
CA LEU A 24 7.26 -6.09 -23.54
C LEU A 24 7.64 -4.89 -22.66
N ILE A 25 6.64 -4.26 -22.06
CA ILE A 25 6.82 -3.14 -21.14
C ILE A 25 6.47 -3.54 -19.71
N ARG A 26 7.22 -2.99 -18.76
CA ARG A 26 6.85 -3.07 -17.35
C ARG A 26 5.73 -2.06 -17.09
N ILE A 27 4.54 -2.55 -16.75
CA ILE A 27 3.35 -1.70 -16.55
C ILE A 27 3.26 -1.08 -15.15
N TYR A 28 4.22 -1.40 -14.26
CA TYR A 28 4.31 -0.88 -12.88
C TYR A 28 2.97 -0.93 -12.14
N SER A 29 2.55 0.19 -11.54
CA SER A 29 1.31 0.26 -10.77
C SER A 29 0.04 0.08 -11.60
N MET A 30 0.09 0.09 -12.95
CA MET A 30 -1.09 -0.25 -13.75
C MET A 30 -1.55 -1.70 -13.54
N THR A 31 -0.70 -2.57 -12.98
CA THR A 31 -1.11 -3.90 -12.48
C THR A 31 -2.30 -3.83 -11.52
N LYS A 32 -2.48 -2.73 -10.77
CA LYS A 32 -3.63 -2.52 -9.88
C LYS A 32 -4.97 -2.66 -10.60
N ILE A 33 -5.07 -2.20 -11.85
CA ILE A 33 -6.32 -2.32 -12.64
C ILE A 33 -6.65 -3.81 -12.87
N ILE A 34 -5.66 -4.61 -13.26
CA ILE A 34 -5.82 -6.04 -13.52
C ILE A 34 -6.22 -6.76 -12.22
N VAL A 35 -5.54 -6.44 -11.11
CA VAL A 35 -5.84 -7.02 -9.79
C VAL A 35 -7.24 -6.63 -9.32
N SER A 36 -7.66 -5.37 -9.50
CA SER A 36 -9.00 -4.91 -9.15
C SER A 36 -10.08 -5.62 -9.95
N VAL A 37 -9.89 -5.86 -11.25
CA VAL A 37 -10.82 -6.67 -12.05
C VAL A 37 -10.88 -8.10 -11.52
N GLY A 38 -9.73 -8.72 -11.22
CA GLY A 38 -9.69 -10.05 -10.61
C GLY A 38 -10.44 -10.12 -9.27
N ALA A 39 -10.30 -9.10 -8.43
CA ALA A 39 -11.06 -8.98 -7.18
C ALA A 39 -12.57 -8.86 -7.44
N MET A 40 -12.99 -8.06 -8.42
CA MET A 40 -14.40 -7.92 -8.78
C MET A 40 -15.00 -9.21 -9.36
N MET A 41 -14.23 -10.02 -10.09
CA MET A 41 -14.66 -11.35 -10.53
C MET A 41 -14.92 -12.30 -9.34
N LEU A 42 -14.15 -12.18 -8.25
CA LEU A 42 -14.40 -12.92 -7.01
C LEU A 42 -15.66 -12.39 -6.30
N VAL A 43 -15.92 -11.08 -6.37
CA VAL A 43 -17.15 -10.46 -5.86
C VAL A 43 -18.39 -10.98 -6.59
N GLU A 44 -18.36 -11.02 -7.93
CA GLU A 44 -19.47 -11.57 -8.72
C GLU A 44 -19.77 -13.05 -8.39
N ARG A 45 -18.75 -13.81 -8.01
CA ARG A 45 -18.87 -15.22 -7.61
C ARG A 45 -19.23 -15.42 -6.14
N ALA A 46 -19.47 -14.35 -5.39
CA ALA A 46 -19.70 -14.36 -3.93
C ALA A 46 -18.57 -15.06 -3.14
N LEU A 47 -17.33 -15.01 -3.65
CA LEU A 47 -16.14 -15.52 -2.96
C LEU A 47 -15.39 -14.42 -2.21
N LEU A 48 -15.69 -13.16 -2.51
CA LEU A 48 -15.15 -11.97 -1.87
C LEU A 48 -16.29 -10.95 -1.69
N HIS A 49 -16.30 -10.25 -0.57
CA HIS A 49 -17.29 -9.21 -0.28
C HIS A 49 -16.58 -7.91 0.07
N LEU A 50 -16.96 -6.81 -0.58
CA LEU A 50 -16.27 -5.52 -0.47
C LEU A 50 -16.35 -4.91 0.94
N ASP A 51 -17.46 -5.14 1.63
CA ASP A 51 -17.77 -4.63 2.97
C ASP A 51 -17.25 -5.53 4.11
N ARG A 52 -16.77 -6.74 3.79
CA ARG A 52 -16.24 -7.65 4.80
C ARG A 52 -14.82 -7.24 5.24
N PRO A 53 -14.49 -7.44 6.53
CA PRO A 53 -13.13 -7.24 7.02
C PRO A 53 -12.11 -8.06 6.23
N VAL A 54 -10.96 -7.47 5.94
CA VAL A 54 -9.84 -8.14 5.26
C VAL A 54 -9.36 -9.36 6.06
N GLU A 55 -9.38 -9.26 7.38
CA GLU A 55 -8.96 -10.33 8.30
C GLU A 55 -9.78 -11.62 8.20
N ASP A 56 -10.96 -11.58 7.59
CA ASP A 56 -11.77 -12.76 7.31
C ASP A 56 -11.13 -13.63 6.21
N TYR A 57 -10.39 -13.01 5.28
CA TYR A 57 -9.71 -13.67 4.16
C TYR A 57 -8.20 -13.81 4.40
N LEU A 58 -7.60 -12.84 5.09
CA LEU A 58 -6.17 -12.75 5.36
C LEU A 58 -5.92 -12.56 6.87
N PRO A 59 -5.79 -13.66 7.64
CA PRO A 59 -5.69 -13.59 9.10
C PRO A 59 -4.53 -12.77 9.65
N CYS A 60 -3.49 -12.51 8.85
CA CYS A 60 -2.37 -11.63 9.22
C CYS A 60 -2.81 -10.17 9.45
N PHE A 61 -3.99 -9.77 8.99
CA PHE A 61 -4.57 -8.45 9.28
C PHE A 61 -5.30 -8.37 10.63
N LYS A 62 -5.39 -9.47 11.40
CA LYS A 62 -6.03 -9.43 12.73
C LYS A 62 -5.23 -8.57 13.69
N GLY A 63 -5.92 -7.64 14.35
CA GLY A 63 -5.32 -6.80 15.39
C GLY A 63 -4.26 -5.83 14.88
N VAL A 64 -4.22 -5.52 13.58
CA VAL A 64 -3.37 -4.46 13.03
C VAL A 64 -3.58 -3.16 13.79
N ARG A 65 -2.49 -2.44 14.04
CA ARG A 65 -2.47 -1.19 14.79
C ARG A 65 -2.10 -0.03 13.87
N VAL A 66 -2.49 1.17 14.25
CA VAL A 66 -2.20 2.40 13.50
C VAL A 66 -0.96 3.05 14.10
N LEU A 67 0.02 3.38 13.26
CA LEU A 67 1.13 4.25 13.66
C LEU A 67 0.55 5.59 14.13
N SER A 68 0.79 5.92 15.39
CA SER A 68 0.33 7.16 16.00
C SER A 68 1.39 8.23 15.83
N ARG A 69 2.56 8.01 16.46
CA ARG A 69 3.65 8.99 16.56
C ARG A 69 5.01 8.30 16.66
N VAL A 70 6.05 9.03 16.28
CA VAL A 70 7.43 8.71 16.62
C VAL A 70 7.92 9.83 17.54
N VAL A 71 8.37 9.49 18.75
CA VAL A 71 8.70 10.46 19.81
C VAL A 71 10.04 10.13 20.48
N PRO A 72 10.77 11.10 21.04
CA PRO A 72 11.97 10.82 21.82
C PRO A 72 11.69 9.92 23.03
N VAL A 73 12.71 9.20 23.48
CA VAL A 73 12.63 8.42 24.73
C VAL A 73 12.35 9.36 25.91
N GLY A 74 11.45 8.95 26.82
CA GLY A 74 11.04 9.75 27.98
C GLY A 74 9.79 10.62 27.75
N THR A 75 9.27 10.68 26.53
CA THR A 75 7.99 11.33 26.24
C THR A 75 6.84 10.58 26.92
N GLU A 76 5.93 11.30 27.58
CA GLU A 76 4.71 10.75 28.17
C GLU A 76 3.76 10.21 27.07
N LEU A 77 3.20 9.03 27.31
CA LEU A 77 2.33 8.33 26.36
C LEU A 77 0.86 8.79 26.51
N LEU A 78 0.15 8.88 25.39
CA LEU A 78 -1.30 9.06 25.43
C LEU A 78 -2.00 7.76 25.90
N PRO A 79 -3.22 7.82 26.48
CA PRO A 79 -3.86 6.67 27.11
C PRO A 79 -4.08 5.44 26.21
N ASP A 80 -4.24 5.63 24.89
CA ASP A 80 -4.46 4.55 23.91
C ASP A 80 -3.19 4.17 23.12
N GLU A 81 -2.07 4.87 23.35
CA GLU A 81 -0.79 4.59 22.70
C GLU A 81 -0.03 3.46 23.41
N HIS A 82 0.60 2.62 22.59
CA HIS A 82 1.39 1.49 23.05
C HIS A 82 2.72 1.50 22.28
N LEU A 83 3.82 1.22 22.98
CA LEU A 83 5.12 1.07 22.36
C LEU A 83 5.10 -0.12 21.39
N ALA A 84 5.41 0.13 20.12
CA ALA A 84 5.57 -0.91 19.11
C ALA A 84 7.04 -1.26 18.92
N HIS A 85 7.88 -0.26 18.65
CA HIS A 85 9.31 -0.43 18.41
C HIS A 85 10.11 0.70 19.05
N ARG A 86 11.38 0.42 19.36
CA ARG A 86 12.40 1.46 19.55
C ARG A 86 13.24 1.48 18.28
N ILE A 87 13.48 2.66 17.75
CA ILE A 87 14.28 2.85 16.54
C ILE A 87 15.37 3.86 16.83
N GLU A 88 16.46 3.79 16.08
CA GLU A 88 17.48 4.83 16.03
C GLU A 88 17.38 5.52 14.67
N HIS A 89 17.27 6.84 14.68
CA HIS A 89 17.27 7.65 13.47
C HIS A 89 18.25 8.81 13.65
N ASP A 90 19.24 8.90 12.75
CA ASP A 90 20.33 9.89 12.80
C ASP A 90 21.06 9.94 14.16
N GLY A 91 21.32 8.77 14.76
CA GLY A 91 21.99 8.65 16.06
C GLY A 91 21.14 9.03 17.26
N VAL A 92 19.83 9.25 17.08
CA VAL A 92 18.88 9.58 18.15
C VAL A 92 17.90 8.43 18.34
N GLU A 93 17.85 7.87 19.56
CA GLU A 93 16.83 6.87 19.92
C GLU A 93 15.44 7.50 20.01
N GLN A 94 14.47 6.81 19.42
CA GLN A 94 13.07 7.21 19.37
C GLN A 94 12.15 6.02 19.63
N LEU A 95 10.96 6.31 20.13
CA LEU A 95 9.87 5.37 20.37
C LEU A 95 8.85 5.48 19.25
N VAL A 96 8.53 4.34 18.65
CA VAL A 96 7.45 4.19 17.67
C VAL A 96 6.20 3.75 18.42
N LEU A 97 5.19 4.62 18.43
CA LEU A 97 3.96 4.41 19.17
C LEU A 97 2.82 4.03 18.23
N THR A 98 2.01 3.07 18.65
CA THR A 98 0.83 2.64 17.91
C THR A 98 -0.42 2.67 18.78
N ARG A 99 -1.56 2.90 18.15
CA ARG A 99 -2.88 2.82 18.79
C ARG A 99 -3.76 1.78 18.09
N PRO A 100 -4.80 1.26 18.75
CA PRO A 100 -5.73 0.33 18.10
C PRO A 100 -6.42 0.97 16.87
N CYS A 101 -6.68 0.16 15.85
CA CYS A 101 -7.55 0.56 14.75
C CYS A 101 -8.97 0.83 15.27
N LYS A 102 -9.55 1.99 14.93
CA LYS A 102 -10.93 2.34 15.30
C LYS A 102 -11.97 1.61 14.45
N VAL A 103 -11.61 1.28 13.22
CA VAL A 103 -12.46 0.61 12.23
C VAL A 103 -11.67 -0.53 11.62
N LYS A 104 -12.31 -1.70 11.44
CA LYS A 104 -11.69 -2.82 10.73
C LYS A 104 -11.54 -2.48 9.25
N MET A 105 -10.37 -2.72 8.70
CA MET A 105 -10.11 -2.57 7.28
C MET A 105 -10.99 -3.52 6.47
N THR A 106 -11.72 -3.01 5.48
CA THR A 106 -12.53 -3.81 4.56
C THR A 106 -11.81 -4.00 3.23
N VAL A 107 -12.28 -4.94 2.41
CA VAL A 107 -11.76 -5.13 1.06
C VAL A 107 -11.92 -3.85 0.22
N GLN A 108 -13.03 -3.13 0.37
CA GLN A 108 -13.23 -1.84 -0.30
C GLN A 108 -12.16 -0.83 0.08
N HIS A 109 -11.83 -0.71 1.37
CA HIS A 109 -10.78 0.21 1.83
C HIS A 109 -9.41 -0.12 1.18
N LEU A 110 -9.10 -1.40 0.96
CA LEU A 110 -7.87 -1.80 0.24
C LEU A 110 -7.90 -1.36 -1.22
N LEU A 111 -9.00 -1.64 -1.94
CA LEU A 111 -9.11 -1.34 -3.37
C LEU A 111 -9.18 0.16 -3.67
N SER A 112 -9.58 0.98 -2.71
CA SER A 112 -9.78 2.42 -2.87
C SER A 112 -8.68 3.29 -2.25
N HIS A 113 -7.56 2.71 -1.82
CA HIS A 113 -6.50 3.44 -1.11
C HIS A 113 -6.99 4.18 0.18
N ALA A 114 -8.00 3.63 0.86
CA ALA A 114 -8.58 4.20 2.08
C ALA A 114 -8.35 3.33 3.32
N SER A 115 -7.48 2.32 3.22
CA SER A 115 -7.18 1.38 4.31
C SER A 115 -6.23 1.93 5.38
N GLY A 116 -5.54 3.03 5.10
CA GLY A 116 -4.45 3.54 5.94
C GLY A 116 -3.10 2.86 5.71
N LEU A 117 -3.00 1.89 4.80
CA LEU A 117 -1.72 1.36 4.35
C LEU A 117 -1.04 2.39 3.45
N THR A 118 0.26 2.58 3.64
CA THR A 118 1.10 3.47 2.84
C THR A 118 2.37 2.75 2.41
N TYR A 119 3.17 3.44 1.59
CA TYR A 119 4.51 3.01 1.22
C TYR A 119 5.56 3.80 2.02
N ASP A 120 6.69 3.16 2.30
CA ASP A 120 7.86 3.73 2.98
C ASP A 120 8.56 4.82 2.16
N PHE A 121 8.50 4.77 0.83
CA PHE A 121 9.03 5.82 -0.03
C PHE A 121 8.15 7.07 -0.11
N MET A 122 6.94 7.06 0.48
CA MET A 122 6.09 8.24 0.55
C MET A 122 6.48 9.10 1.77
N PRO A 123 6.54 10.43 1.65
CA PRO A 123 6.81 11.31 2.78
C PRO A 123 5.86 11.02 3.94
N GLY A 124 6.39 10.87 5.15
CA GLY A 124 5.57 10.61 6.33
C GLY A 124 6.31 9.87 7.43
N PRO A 125 5.61 9.54 8.52
CA PRO A 125 6.22 8.86 9.67
C PRO A 125 6.64 7.42 9.36
N VAL A 126 6.04 6.76 8.36
CA VAL A 126 6.42 5.40 7.93
C VAL A 126 7.75 5.39 7.19
N ALA A 127 8.10 6.46 6.46
CA ALA A 127 9.39 6.58 5.78
C ALA A 127 10.60 6.65 6.72
N LYS A 128 10.36 6.85 8.02
CA LYS A 128 11.38 7.01 9.05
C LYS A 128 11.55 5.74 9.91
N LEU A 129 10.72 4.73 9.68
CA LEU A 129 10.82 3.41 10.30
C LEU A 129 11.84 2.56 9.53
#